data_AF-A0A6S6XZ73-F1
#
_entry.id   AF-A0A6S6XZ73-F1
#
_cell.length_a   1.000
_cell.length_b   1.000
_cell.length_c   1.000
_cell.angle_alpha   90.00
_cell.angle_beta   90.00
_cell.angle_gamma   90.00
#
_symmetry.space_group_name_H-M   'P 1'
#
loop_
_entity.id
_entity.type
_entity.pdbx_description
1 polymer ?
#
loop_
_entity_poly.entity_id
_entity_poly.type
_entity_poly.pdbx_seq_one_letter_code
_entity_poly.pdbx_strand_id
1 'polypeptide(L)'
;MTTFVELLDSLKDELHARYRSAFWGTSLIAILAVHWKIVVFLVIEKPSATAAIAFVEANATTMSIAGAFCFAALYVTIFPWIEYWLSKVSSYGIRARNDFQFRERERNNNRRKIIAQSEESIIGLEAKNKEEQARLSDVKLANSYQELLSGEYFTRWLKDVKNGAINSSLINSIVNYLNKYDSIEGRFIDADIARIHQQFVEALSTLHSAISDTRHHNDIAKQADLIRFADGALKEHQNYRQLVRSKLGV
;
A
#
# COMPACT_ATOMS: atom_id res chain seq x y z
N MET A 1 59.21 2.35 61.13
CA MET A 1 58.42 1.16 61.48
C MET A 1 57.24 1.16 60.52
N THR A 2 57.43 0.65 59.30
CA THR A 2 56.38 0.56 58.28
C THR A 2 55.32 -0.42 58.78
N THR A 3 54.07 0.02 58.80
CA THR A 3 52.98 -0.81 59.31
C THR A 3 52.66 -1.89 58.27
N PHE A 4 52.32 -3.09 58.72
CA PHE A 4 51.96 -4.23 57.85
C PHE A 4 50.85 -3.89 56.82
N VAL A 5 50.01 -2.91 57.14
CA VAL A 5 48.97 -2.35 56.26
C VAL A 5 49.55 -1.59 55.08
N GLU A 6 50.55 -0.73 55.27
CA GLU A 6 51.24 -0.03 54.18
C GLU A 6 51.97 -1.01 53.24
N LEU A 7 52.47 -2.11 53.79
CA LEU A 7 53.13 -3.16 53.03
C LEU A 7 52.12 -3.93 52.17
N LEU A 8 50.92 -4.21 52.70
CA LEU A 8 49.80 -4.82 51.97
C LEU A 8 49.23 -3.91 50.87
N ASP A 9 49.09 -2.61 51.14
CA ASP A 9 48.58 -1.66 50.14
C ASP A 9 49.60 -1.44 49.01
N SER A 10 50.90 -1.36 49.32
CA SER A 10 51.94 -1.30 48.28
C SER A 10 51.99 -2.59 47.44
N LEU A 11 51.81 -3.77 48.08
CA LEU A 11 51.69 -5.05 47.38
C LEU A 11 50.48 -5.09 46.48
N LYS A 12 49.34 -4.56 46.94
CA LYS A 12 48.09 -4.51 46.17
C LYS A 12 48.23 -3.64 44.93
N ASP A 13 48.83 -2.46 45.06
CA ASP A 13 49.04 -1.53 43.93
C ASP A 13 50.08 -2.06 42.93
N GLU A 14 51.15 -2.69 43.42
CA GLU A 14 52.18 -3.30 42.56
C GLU A 14 51.68 -4.58 41.89
N LEU A 15 50.87 -5.39 42.58
CA LEU A 15 50.13 -6.50 41.97
C LEU A 15 49.18 -5.96 40.90
N HIS A 16 48.40 -4.91 41.17
CA HIS A 16 47.48 -4.33 40.18
C HIS A 16 48.21 -3.85 38.92
N ALA A 17 49.38 -3.24 39.07
CA ALA A 17 50.21 -2.82 37.94
C ALA A 17 50.77 -4.01 37.14
N ARG A 18 51.19 -5.09 37.81
CA ARG A 18 51.74 -6.31 37.17
C ARG A 18 50.66 -7.22 36.57
N TYR A 19 49.43 -7.20 37.10
CA TYR A 19 48.26 -7.90 36.57
C TYR A 19 47.76 -7.38 35.21
N ARG A 20 48.25 -6.22 34.76
CA ARG A 20 47.92 -5.66 33.43
C ARG A 20 48.48 -6.52 32.28
N SER A 21 49.48 -7.35 32.56
CA SER A 21 49.96 -8.41 31.68
C SER A 21 49.11 -9.67 31.90
N ALA A 22 48.34 -10.08 30.88
CA ALA A 22 47.57 -11.32 30.91
C ALA A 22 48.45 -12.53 31.29
N PHE A 23 49.73 -12.52 30.90
CA PHE A 23 50.69 -13.55 31.28
C PHE A 23 51.01 -13.58 32.78
N TRP A 24 51.32 -12.43 33.38
CA TRP A 24 51.68 -12.40 34.81
C TRP A 24 50.48 -12.71 35.70
N GLY A 25 49.29 -12.20 35.35
CA GLY A 25 48.06 -12.54 36.07
C GLY A 25 47.72 -14.03 36.00
N THR A 26 47.77 -14.61 34.80
CA THR A 26 47.49 -16.04 34.60
C THR A 26 48.56 -16.92 35.26
N SER A 27 49.83 -16.50 35.24
CA SER A 27 50.93 -17.21 35.90
C SER A 27 50.76 -17.24 37.41
N LEU A 28 50.38 -16.10 38.02
CA LEU A 28 50.16 -16.03 39.46
C LEU A 28 48.97 -16.90 39.89
N ILE A 29 47.87 -16.86 39.13
CA ILE A 29 46.70 -17.73 39.37
C ILE A 29 47.07 -19.21 39.21
N ALA A 30 47.84 -19.56 38.17
CA ALA A 30 48.29 -20.93 37.95
C ALA A 30 49.21 -21.42 39.08
N ILE A 31 50.13 -20.59 39.57
CA ILE A 31 51.00 -20.93 40.71
C ILE A 31 50.18 -21.16 41.97
N LEU A 32 49.20 -20.29 42.26
CA LEU A 32 48.29 -20.44 43.40
C LEU A 32 47.43 -21.70 43.28
N ALA A 33 46.95 -22.03 42.08
CA ALA A 33 46.16 -23.23 41.83
C ALA A 33 46.98 -24.51 41.99
N VAL A 34 48.20 -24.55 41.44
CA VAL A 34 49.12 -25.70 41.56
C VAL A 34 49.54 -25.90 43.02
N HIS A 35 49.79 -24.82 43.76
CA HIS A 35 50.24 -24.87 45.15
C HIS A 35 49.09 -24.63 46.15
N TRP A 36 47.84 -24.90 45.76
CA TRP A 36 46.67 -24.63 46.59
C TRP A 36 46.76 -25.29 47.98
N LYS A 37 47.36 -26.48 48.07
CA LYS A 37 47.62 -27.17 49.34
C LYS A 37 48.51 -26.37 50.29
N ILE A 38 49.54 -25.71 49.76
CA ILE A 38 50.45 -24.86 50.53
C ILE A 38 49.70 -23.62 51.02
N VAL A 39 48.90 -23.00 50.15
CA VAL A 39 48.08 -21.84 50.50
C VAL A 39 47.10 -22.18 51.62
N VAL A 40 46.40 -23.30 51.51
CA VAL A 40 45.45 -23.78 52.53
C VAL A 40 46.15 -24.06 53.85
N PHE A 41 47.29 -24.77 53.84
CA PHE A 41 48.07 -25.07 55.03
C PHE A 41 48.54 -23.78 55.74
N LEU A 42 49.06 -22.81 55.00
CA LEU A 42 49.54 -21.54 55.57
C LEU A 42 48.41 -20.65 56.12
N VAL A 43 47.26 -20.61 55.44
CA VAL A 43 46.16 -19.69 55.78
C VAL A 43 45.24 -20.28 56.85
N ILE A 44 44.92 -21.58 56.78
CA ILE A 44 43.93 -22.22 57.65
C ILE A 44 44.60 -22.79 58.91
N GLU A 45 45.68 -23.55 58.75
CA GLU A 45 46.29 -24.27 59.89
C GLU A 45 47.22 -23.37 60.74
N LYS A 46 47.64 -22.22 60.20
CA LYS A 46 48.51 -21.23 60.87
C LYS A 46 49.68 -21.88 61.64
N PRO A 47 50.49 -22.73 60.99
CA PRO A 47 51.59 -23.43 61.63
C PRO A 47 52.67 -22.47 62.12
N SER A 48 53.53 -22.95 63.02
CA SER A 48 54.74 -22.23 63.39
C SER A 48 55.63 -21.99 62.15
N ALA A 49 56.44 -20.92 62.17
CA ALA A 49 57.25 -20.53 61.02
C ALA A 49 58.18 -21.64 60.51
N THR A 50 58.71 -22.47 61.41
CA THR A 50 59.57 -23.61 61.05
C THR A 50 58.80 -24.73 60.34
N ALA A 51 57.58 -25.05 60.79
CA ALA A 51 56.71 -26.03 60.15
C ALA A 51 56.19 -25.52 58.80
N ALA A 52 55.92 -24.22 58.69
CA ALA A 52 55.55 -23.57 57.43
C ALA A 52 56.63 -23.73 56.36
N ILE A 53 57.89 -23.41 56.70
CA ILE A 53 59.03 -23.49 55.76
C ILE A 53 59.25 -24.94 55.31
N ALA A 54 59.29 -25.90 56.24
CA ALA A 54 59.49 -27.31 55.90
C ALA A 54 58.38 -27.86 54.99
N PHE A 55 57.13 -27.45 55.21
CA PHE A 55 56.01 -27.87 54.38
C PHE A 55 56.05 -27.25 52.98
N VAL A 56 56.45 -25.98 52.87
CA VAL A 56 56.66 -25.30 51.59
C VAL A 56 57.78 -25.97 50.81
N GLU A 57 58.94 -26.22 51.43
CA GLU A 57 60.08 -26.88 50.77
C GLU A 57 59.73 -28.28 50.26
N ALA A 58 58.92 -29.04 51.00
CA ALA A 58 58.49 -30.37 50.58
C ALA A 58 57.51 -30.37 49.39
N ASN A 59 56.74 -29.29 49.20
CA ASN A 59 55.64 -29.25 48.23
C ASN A 59 55.84 -28.25 47.08
N ALA A 60 56.75 -27.28 47.21
CA ALA A 60 57.05 -26.27 46.20
C ALA A 60 58.34 -26.62 45.46
N THR A 61 58.26 -27.61 44.56
CA THR A 61 59.40 -27.98 43.71
C THR A 61 59.61 -26.97 42.58
N THR A 62 60.85 -26.80 42.13
CA THR A 62 61.16 -25.96 40.96
C THR A 62 60.39 -26.41 39.71
N MET A 63 60.11 -27.71 39.58
CA MET A 63 59.35 -28.27 38.46
C MET A 63 57.86 -27.87 38.48
N SER A 64 57.21 -27.83 39.65
CA SER A 64 55.81 -27.39 39.77
C SER A 64 55.66 -25.90 39.48
N ILE A 65 56.64 -25.09 39.87
CA ILE A 65 56.69 -23.64 39.55
C ILE A 65 56.90 -23.45 38.04
N ALA A 66 57.88 -24.12 37.45
CA ALA A 66 58.13 -24.05 35.99
C ALA A 66 56.90 -24.52 35.18
N GLY A 67 56.23 -25.58 35.62
CA GLY A 67 54.99 -26.07 35.00
C GLY A 67 53.86 -25.04 35.00
N ALA A 68 53.70 -24.29 36.10
CA ALA A 68 52.69 -23.23 36.18
C ALA A 68 52.97 -22.07 35.22
N PHE A 69 54.24 -21.65 35.06
CA PHE A 69 54.64 -20.64 34.09
C PHE A 69 54.46 -21.13 32.64
N CYS A 70 54.83 -22.37 32.33
CA CYS A 70 54.61 -22.96 31.02
C CYS A 70 53.11 -23.04 30.68
N PHE A 71 52.27 -23.43 31.64
CA PHE A 71 50.82 -23.44 31.45
C PHE A 71 50.28 -22.05 31.17
N ALA A 72 50.71 -21.03 31.92
CA ALA A 72 50.28 -19.66 31.70
C ALA A 72 50.73 -19.11 30.33
N ALA A 73 51.95 -19.45 29.88
CA ALA A 73 52.44 -19.07 28.55
C ALA A 73 51.59 -19.70 27.45
N LEU A 74 51.31 -21.00 27.57
CA LEU A 74 50.45 -21.72 26.63
C LEU A 74 49.03 -21.19 26.65
N TYR A 75 48.45 -20.95 27.83
CA TYR A 75 47.09 -20.45 27.96
C TYR A 75 46.92 -19.08 27.31
N VAL A 76 47.81 -18.13 27.59
CA VAL A 76 47.75 -16.78 27.01
C VAL A 76 47.93 -16.80 25.50
N THR A 77 48.72 -17.75 25.00
CA THR A 77 48.96 -17.89 23.56
C THR A 77 47.78 -18.57 22.86
N ILE A 78 47.26 -19.66 23.41
CA ILE A 78 46.27 -20.54 22.76
C ILE A 78 44.84 -20.04 22.95
N PHE A 79 44.52 -19.50 24.13
CA PHE A 79 43.15 -19.12 24.48
C PHE A 79 42.53 -18.08 23.53
N PRO A 80 43.24 -17.02 23.09
CA PRO A 80 42.69 -16.06 22.11
C PRO A 80 42.31 -16.73 20.78
N TRP A 81 43.07 -17.75 20.35
CA TRP A 81 42.75 -18.49 19.14
C TRP A 81 41.50 -19.36 19.31
N ILE A 82 41.34 -20.01 20.47
CA ILE A 82 40.13 -20.77 20.78
C ILE A 82 38.91 -19.85 20.79
N GLU A 83 39.00 -18.69 21.44
CA GLU A 83 37.93 -17.69 21.47
C GLU A 83 37.56 -17.20 20.07
N TYR A 84 38.57 -16.90 19.23
CA TYR A 84 38.36 -16.51 17.83
C TYR A 84 37.61 -17.58 17.03
N TRP A 85 37.99 -18.84 17.17
CA TRP A 85 37.33 -19.95 16.49
C TRP A 85 35.89 -20.13 16.95
N LEU A 86 35.63 -20.09 18.26
CA LEU A 86 34.28 -20.19 18.83
C LEU A 86 33.40 -19.01 18.39
N SER A 87 33.95 -17.80 18.37
CA SER A 87 33.25 -16.61 17.87
C SER A 87 32.91 -16.72 16.38
N LYS A 88 33.83 -17.24 15.56
CA LYS A 88 33.54 -17.49 14.14
C LYS A 88 32.42 -18.50 13.95
N VAL A 89 32.46 -19.64 14.64
CA VAL A 89 31.45 -20.69 14.54
C VAL A 89 30.08 -20.16 14.99
N SER A 90 30.01 -19.44 16.10
CA SER A 90 28.75 -18.85 16.57
C SER A 90 28.21 -17.78 15.60
N SER A 91 29.10 -16.95 15.03
CA SER A 91 28.72 -15.94 14.05
C SER A 91 28.18 -16.53 12.75
N TYR A 92 28.68 -17.70 12.33
CA TYR A 92 28.19 -18.38 11.13
C TYR A 92 26.73 -18.82 11.29
N GLY A 93 26.38 -19.41 12.44
CA GLY A 93 25.00 -19.80 12.73
C GLY A 93 24.04 -18.60 12.76
N ILE A 94 24.47 -17.48 13.36
CA ILE A 94 23.68 -16.25 13.40
C ILE A 94 23.50 -15.66 11.99
N ARG A 95 24.55 -15.60 11.19
CA ARG A 95 24.48 -15.11 9.79
C ARG A 95 23.54 -15.97 8.95
N ALA A 96 23.66 -17.29 9.02
CA ALA A 96 22.79 -18.20 8.28
C ALA A 96 21.30 -18.02 8.65
N ARG A 97 21.00 -17.84 9.93
CA ARG A 97 19.63 -17.55 10.39
C ARG A 97 19.12 -16.20 9.87
N ASN A 98 19.96 -15.16 9.92
CA ASN A 98 19.58 -13.83 9.44
C ASN A 98 19.37 -13.81 7.92
N ASP A 99 20.25 -14.48 7.16
CA ASP A 99 20.13 -14.60 5.71
C ASP A 99 18.85 -15.33 5.31
N PHE A 100 18.49 -16.40 6.03
CA PHE A 100 17.22 -17.09 5.83
C PHE A 100 16.02 -16.17 6.05
N GLN A 101 15.99 -15.44 7.17
CA GLN A 101 14.91 -14.50 7.47
C GLN A 101 14.83 -13.35 6.45
N PHE A 102 15.97 -12.88 5.95
CA PHE A 102 16.01 -11.83 4.93
C PHE A 102 15.40 -12.32 3.62
N ARG A 103 15.81 -13.50 3.15
CA ARG A 103 15.25 -14.12 1.94
C ARG A 103 13.75 -14.40 2.07
N GLU A 104 13.29 -14.81 3.24
CA GLU A 104 11.87 -15.03 3.51
C GLU A 104 11.05 -13.73 3.44
N ARG A 105 11.58 -12.64 4.04
CA ARG A 105 10.97 -11.30 3.95
C ARG A 105 10.93 -10.78 2.52
N GLU A 106 12.01 -10.97 1.76
CA GLU A 106 12.08 -10.56 0.35
C GLU A 106 11.05 -11.31 -0.50
N ARG A 107 10.92 -12.62 -0.30
CA ARG A 107 9.89 -13.44 -0.98
C ARG A 107 8.48 -12.96 -0.65
N ASN A 108 8.21 -12.62 0.61
CA ASN A 108 6.90 -12.11 1.03
C ASN A 108 6.60 -10.73 0.46
N ASN A 109 7.59 -9.83 0.39
CA ASN A 109 7.43 -8.53 -0.25
C ASN A 109 7.16 -8.65 -1.76
N ASN A 110 7.85 -9.55 -2.45
CA ASN A 110 7.61 -9.79 -3.87
C ASN A 110 6.21 -10.36 -4.12
N ARG A 111 5.73 -11.28 -3.25
CA ARG A 111 4.34 -11.77 -3.30
C ARG A 111 3.33 -10.64 -3.12
N ARG A 112 3.55 -9.75 -2.14
CA ARG A 112 2.67 -8.59 -1.90
C ARG A 112 2.65 -7.63 -3.09
N LYS A 113 3.80 -7.38 -3.73
CA LYS A 113 3.86 -6.56 -4.96
C LYS A 113 3.04 -7.16 -6.10
N ILE A 114 3.14 -8.47 -6.31
CA ILE A 114 2.36 -9.16 -7.36
C ILE A 114 0.86 -9.05 -7.08
N ILE A 115 0.44 -9.24 -5.82
CA ILE A 115 -0.96 -9.10 -5.42
C ILE A 115 -1.44 -7.67 -5.68
N ALA A 116 -0.71 -6.65 -5.23
CA ALA A 116 -1.07 -5.25 -5.44
C ALA A 116 -1.18 -4.88 -6.94
N GLN A 117 -0.25 -5.36 -7.77
CA GLN A 117 -0.33 -5.17 -9.23
C GLN A 117 -1.55 -5.86 -9.84
N SER A 118 -1.91 -7.05 -9.36
CA SER A 118 -3.11 -7.74 -9.82
C SER A 118 -4.39 -7.00 -9.41
N GLU A 119 -4.45 -6.48 -8.18
CA GLU A 119 -5.58 -5.69 -7.69
C GLU A 119 -5.75 -4.39 -8.50
N GLU A 120 -4.66 -3.68 -8.80
CA GLU A 120 -4.69 -2.48 -9.64
C GLU A 120 -5.22 -2.79 -11.05
N SER A 121 -4.83 -3.93 -11.62
CA SER A 121 -5.32 -4.37 -12.93
C SER A 121 -6.82 -4.70 -12.93
N ILE A 122 -7.32 -5.30 -11.84
CA ILE A 122 -8.74 -5.63 -11.66
C ILE A 122 -9.56 -4.35 -11.51
N ILE A 123 -9.12 -3.40 -10.68
CA ILE A 123 -9.79 -2.10 -10.51
C ILE A 123 -9.85 -1.36 -11.85
N GLY A 124 -8.76 -1.38 -12.63
CA GLY A 124 -8.74 -0.79 -13.97
C GLY A 124 -9.72 -1.45 -14.95
N LEU A 125 -9.86 -2.77 -14.90
CA LEU A 125 -10.83 -3.52 -15.70
C LEU A 125 -12.28 -3.24 -15.28
N GLU A 126 -12.55 -3.17 -13.98
CA GLU A 126 -13.87 -2.83 -13.46
C GLU A 126 -14.31 -1.41 -13.87
N ALA A 127 -13.39 -0.44 -13.83
CA ALA A 127 -13.65 0.91 -14.29
C ALA A 127 -13.99 0.95 -15.78
N LYS A 128 -13.22 0.25 -16.62
CA LYS A 128 -13.49 0.12 -18.06
C LYS A 128 -14.83 -0.56 -18.35
N ASN A 129 -15.14 -1.65 -17.65
CA ASN A 129 -16.43 -2.33 -17.80
C ASN A 129 -17.61 -1.44 -17.41
N LYS A 130 -17.48 -0.64 -16.34
CA LYS A 130 -18.52 0.33 -15.96
C LYS A 130 -18.70 1.42 -17.01
N GLU A 131 -17.61 1.95 -17.57
CA GLU A 131 -17.66 2.94 -18.66
C GLU A 131 -18.33 2.34 -19.92
N GLU A 132 -17.98 1.11 -20.28
CA GLU A 132 -18.55 0.45 -21.45
C GLU A 132 -20.02 0.10 -21.27
N GLN A 133 -20.44 -0.37 -20.08
CA GLN A 133 -21.85 -0.58 -19.75
C GLN A 133 -22.65 0.72 -19.81
N ALA A 134 -22.10 1.81 -19.28
CA ALA A 134 -22.67 3.15 -19.37
C ALA A 134 -22.84 3.63 -20.82
N ARG A 135 -21.83 3.42 -21.66
CA ARG A 135 -21.93 3.72 -23.11
C ARG A 135 -23.00 2.89 -23.79
N LEU A 136 -23.09 1.59 -23.49
CA LEU A 136 -24.12 0.72 -24.06
C LEU A 136 -25.53 1.12 -23.61
N SER A 137 -25.71 1.59 -22.37
CA SER A 137 -27.01 2.12 -21.93
C SER A 137 -27.36 3.42 -22.66
N ASP A 138 -26.40 4.33 -22.85
CA ASP A 138 -26.60 5.57 -23.61
C ASP A 138 -26.98 5.28 -25.06
N VAL A 139 -26.32 4.30 -25.71
CA VAL A 139 -26.66 3.84 -27.06
C VAL A 139 -28.09 3.30 -27.12
N LYS A 140 -28.48 2.42 -26.19
CA LYS A 140 -29.83 1.85 -26.16
C LYS A 140 -30.89 2.93 -25.94
N LEU A 141 -30.61 3.88 -25.06
CA LEU A 141 -31.49 4.99 -24.78
C LEU A 141 -31.62 5.90 -26.01
N ALA A 142 -30.50 6.28 -26.64
CA ALA A 142 -30.47 7.08 -27.85
C ALA A 142 -31.21 6.39 -29.01
N ASN A 143 -31.04 5.09 -29.21
CA ASN A 143 -31.77 4.29 -30.19
C ASN A 143 -33.27 4.27 -29.89
N SER A 144 -33.66 4.08 -28.64
CA SER A 144 -35.08 4.12 -28.22
C SER A 144 -35.72 5.48 -28.53
N TYR A 145 -34.99 6.57 -28.30
CA TYR A 145 -35.43 7.92 -28.69
C TYR A 145 -35.46 8.09 -30.20
N GLN A 146 -34.46 7.58 -30.92
CA GLN A 146 -34.42 7.66 -32.38
C GLN A 146 -35.58 6.87 -33.00
N GLU A 147 -35.94 5.70 -32.50
CA GLU A 147 -37.13 4.95 -32.94
C GLU A 147 -38.42 5.73 -32.68
N LEU A 148 -38.57 6.33 -31.50
CA LEU A 148 -39.73 7.19 -31.19
C LEU A 148 -39.85 8.38 -32.16
N LEU A 149 -38.72 9.01 -32.46
CA LEU A 149 -38.68 10.19 -33.32
C LEU A 149 -38.64 9.86 -34.83
N SER A 150 -38.26 8.64 -35.20
CA SER A 150 -38.21 8.17 -36.60
C SER A 150 -39.46 7.43 -37.04
N GLY A 151 -40.37 7.15 -36.10
CA GLY A 151 -41.69 6.62 -36.39
C GLY A 151 -42.37 7.43 -37.50
N GLU A 152 -42.96 6.70 -38.44
CA GLU A 152 -43.71 7.26 -39.57
C GLU A 152 -44.80 8.23 -39.09
N TYR A 153 -45.38 7.93 -37.92
CA TYR A 153 -46.34 8.79 -37.21
C TYR A 153 -45.76 10.14 -36.80
N PHE A 154 -44.56 10.21 -36.21
CA PHE A 154 -43.97 11.48 -35.74
C PHE A 154 -43.54 12.37 -36.93
N THR A 155 -43.00 11.74 -37.98
CA THR A 155 -42.55 12.47 -39.19
C THR A 155 -43.74 12.99 -39.99
N ARG A 156 -44.81 12.21 -40.11
CA ARG A 156 -46.08 12.62 -40.72
C ARG A 156 -46.74 13.72 -39.89
N TRP A 157 -46.73 13.58 -38.57
CA TRP A 157 -47.21 14.57 -37.62
C TRP A 157 -46.51 15.93 -37.77
N LEU A 158 -45.17 15.99 -37.82
CA LEU A 158 -44.44 17.25 -38.06
C LEU A 158 -44.80 17.92 -39.40
N LYS A 159 -45.08 17.12 -40.44
CA LYS A 159 -45.53 17.65 -41.74
C LYS A 159 -46.95 18.19 -41.68
N ASP A 160 -47.84 17.53 -40.94
CA ASP A 160 -49.23 17.95 -40.78
C ASP A 160 -49.35 19.25 -39.97
N VAL A 161 -48.42 19.51 -39.03
CA VAL A 161 -48.33 20.80 -38.31
C VAL A 161 -48.10 21.98 -39.26
N LYS A 162 -47.24 21.82 -40.28
CA LYS A 162 -46.98 22.87 -41.30
C LYS A 162 -48.22 23.25 -42.11
N ASN A 163 -49.17 22.33 -42.22
CA ASN A 163 -50.37 22.52 -43.03
C ASN A 163 -51.52 23.18 -42.24
N GLY A 164 -51.25 23.69 -41.03
CA GLY A 164 -52.23 24.44 -40.22
C GLY A 164 -53.30 23.57 -39.56
N ALA A 165 -53.20 22.24 -39.64
CA ALA A 165 -54.17 21.32 -39.06
C ALA A 165 -53.88 21.12 -37.55
N ILE A 166 -54.38 22.02 -36.71
CA ILE A 166 -54.35 21.84 -35.25
C ILE A 166 -55.43 20.83 -34.84
N ASN A 167 -55.15 19.54 -35.02
CA ASN A 167 -56.05 18.45 -34.64
C ASN A 167 -55.90 18.10 -33.14
N SER A 168 -56.95 17.66 -32.45
CA SER A 168 -56.84 17.10 -31.08
C SER A 168 -55.83 15.95 -30.98
N SER A 169 -55.62 15.21 -32.07
CA SER A 169 -54.57 14.20 -32.21
C SER A 169 -53.14 14.76 -32.03
N LEU A 170 -52.90 16.01 -32.47
CA LEU A 170 -51.61 16.72 -32.34
C LEU A 170 -51.27 16.98 -30.87
N ILE A 171 -52.24 17.49 -30.11
CA ILE A 171 -52.08 17.79 -28.68
C ILE A 171 -51.84 16.51 -27.88
N ASN A 172 -52.65 15.48 -28.11
CA ASN A 172 -52.53 14.20 -27.41
C ASN A 172 -51.17 13.53 -27.70
N SER A 173 -50.65 13.68 -28.91
CA SER A 173 -49.34 13.12 -29.28
C SER A 173 -48.19 13.84 -28.59
N ILE A 174 -48.24 15.18 -28.47
CA ILE A 174 -47.23 15.94 -27.71
C ILE A 174 -47.29 15.56 -26.22
N VAL A 175 -48.49 15.51 -25.64
CA VAL A 175 -48.68 15.13 -24.23
C VAL A 175 -48.19 13.71 -23.97
N ASN A 176 -48.50 12.75 -24.83
CA ASN A 176 -48.01 11.38 -24.69
C ASN A 176 -46.48 11.30 -24.81
N TYR A 177 -45.87 12.10 -25.68
CA TYR A 177 -44.41 12.16 -25.80
C TYR A 177 -43.76 12.74 -24.54
N LEU A 178 -44.28 13.86 -24.03
CA LEU A 178 -43.78 14.52 -22.81
C LEU A 178 -43.97 13.61 -21.57
N ASN A 179 -45.13 12.97 -21.42
CA ASN A 179 -45.37 12.02 -20.34
C ASN A 179 -44.45 10.81 -20.43
N LYS A 180 -44.18 10.31 -21.65
CA LYS A 180 -43.23 9.21 -21.85
C LYS A 180 -41.79 9.65 -21.55
N TYR A 181 -41.42 10.87 -21.90
CA TYR A 181 -40.13 11.46 -21.54
C TYR A 181 -39.95 11.54 -20.01
N ASP A 182 -40.92 12.08 -19.28
CA ASP A 182 -40.87 12.16 -17.82
C ASP A 182 -40.79 10.78 -17.15
N SER A 183 -41.37 9.74 -17.79
CA SER A 183 -41.31 8.35 -17.30
C SER A 183 -39.98 7.64 -17.61
N ILE A 184 -39.18 8.14 -18.55
CA ILE A 184 -37.86 7.59 -18.86
C ILE A 184 -36.86 8.34 -17.96
N GLU A 185 -36.79 7.91 -16.70
CA GLU A 185 -35.80 8.37 -15.73
C GLU A 185 -34.38 7.95 -16.18
N GLY A 186 -33.76 8.74 -17.05
CA GLY A 186 -32.40 8.50 -17.52
C GLY A 186 -31.69 9.81 -17.82
N ARG A 187 -30.67 10.15 -17.02
CA ARG A 187 -29.72 11.21 -17.39
C ARG A 187 -28.73 10.61 -18.38
N PHE A 188 -28.69 11.14 -19.61
CA PHE A 188 -27.61 10.83 -20.56
C PHE A 188 -26.26 11.17 -19.93
N ILE A 189 -25.27 10.29 -20.09
CA ILE A 189 -23.92 10.54 -19.58
C ILE A 189 -23.15 11.47 -20.54
N ASP A 190 -23.40 11.37 -21.85
CA ASP A 190 -22.93 12.37 -22.83
C ASP A 190 -23.73 13.68 -22.70
N ALA A 191 -23.06 14.71 -22.18
CA ALA A 191 -23.62 16.04 -21.95
C ALA A 191 -24.11 16.73 -23.23
N ASP A 192 -23.55 16.43 -24.40
CA ASP A 192 -24.00 16.99 -25.68
C ASP A 192 -25.34 16.40 -26.10
N ILE A 193 -25.51 15.08 -25.92
CA ILE A 193 -26.76 14.37 -26.22
C ILE A 193 -27.85 14.85 -25.24
N ALA A 194 -27.52 14.94 -23.95
CA ALA A 194 -28.42 15.49 -22.94
C ALA A 194 -28.94 16.89 -23.31
N ARG A 195 -28.01 17.77 -23.71
CA ARG A 195 -28.31 19.17 -24.05
C ARG A 195 -29.22 19.29 -25.26
N ILE A 196 -28.93 18.59 -26.36
CA ILE A 196 -29.76 18.66 -27.57
C ILE A 196 -31.14 18.05 -27.33
N HIS A 197 -31.19 16.96 -26.56
CA HIS A 197 -32.47 16.36 -26.19
C HIS A 197 -33.32 17.31 -25.35
N GLN A 198 -32.72 18.00 -24.37
CA GLN A 198 -33.39 19.01 -23.57
C GLN A 198 -33.90 20.18 -24.42
N GLN A 199 -33.09 20.69 -25.35
CA GLN A 199 -33.51 21.75 -26.29
C GLN A 199 -34.70 21.32 -27.16
N PHE A 200 -34.73 20.06 -27.58
CA PHE A 200 -35.84 19.51 -28.35
C PHE A 200 -37.12 19.38 -27.51
N VAL A 201 -37.02 18.90 -26.26
CA VAL A 201 -38.17 18.84 -25.33
C VAL A 201 -38.70 20.24 -25.01
N GLU A 202 -37.81 21.22 -24.78
CA GLU A 202 -38.18 22.62 -24.58
C GLU A 202 -38.90 23.21 -25.80
N ALA A 203 -38.42 22.90 -27.02
CA ALA A 203 -39.08 23.30 -28.25
C ALA A 203 -40.49 22.67 -28.39
N LEU A 204 -40.65 21.39 -28.04
CA LEU A 204 -41.96 20.71 -28.05
C LEU A 204 -42.92 21.25 -26.98
N SER A 205 -42.42 21.57 -25.78
CA SER A 205 -43.20 22.18 -24.71
C SER A 205 -43.69 23.58 -25.11
N THR A 206 -42.80 24.38 -25.71
CA THR A 206 -43.14 25.71 -26.25
C THR A 206 -44.20 25.60 -27.36
N LEU A 207 -44.05 24.62 -28.25
CA LEU A 207 -45.02 24.32 -29.29
C LEU A 207 -46.39 23.93 -28.68
N HIS A 208 -46.39 23.09 -27.65
CA HIS A 208 -47.61 22.70 -26.94
C HIS A 208 -48.34 23.91 -26.34
N SER A 209 -47.62 24.80 -25.65
CA SER A 209 -48.19 26.04 -25.09
C SER A 209 -48.76 26.93 -26.18
N ALA A 210 -48.04 27.14 -27.29
CA ALA A 210 -48.52 27.93 -28.42
C ALA A 210 -49.78 27.34 -29.09
N ILE A 211 -49.88 26.02 -29.17
CA ILE A 211 -51.08 25.31 -29.68
C ILE A 211 -52.26 25.47 -28.72
N SER A 212 -52.02 25.37 -27.41
CA SER A 212 -53.05 25.54 -26.39
C SER A 212 -53.63 26.96 -26.40
N ASP A 213 -52.77 27.96 -26.58
CA ASP A 213 -53.17 29.38 -26.64
C ASP A 213 -53.91 29.74 -27.94
N THR A 214 -53.56 29.13 -29.07
CA THR A 214 -54.26 29.35 -30.35
C THR A 214 -55.64 28.72 -30.41
N ARG A 215 -55.91 27.68 -29.60
CA ARG A 215 -57.25 27.11 -29.45
C ARG A 215 -58.28 28.12 -28.92
N HIS A 216 -57.81 29.18 -28.26
CA HIS A 216 -58.67 30.22 -27.72
C HIS A 216 -58.88 31.40 -28.66
N HIS A 217 -57.97 31.70 -29.60
CA HIS A 217 -58.08 32.82 -30.55
C HIS A 217 -57.65 32.42 -31.96
N ASN A 218 -58.55 32.63 -32.93
CA ASN A 218 -58.44 32.24 -34.34
C ASN A 218 -57.48 33.17 -35.13
N ASP A 219 -56.23 33.25 -34.68
CA ASP A 219 -55.29 34.30 -35.05
C ASP A 219 -54.21 33.79 -36.03
N ILE A 220 -54.24 34.28 -37.27
CA ILE A 220 -53.38 33.84 -38.39
C ILE A 220 -51.89 34.12 -38.10
N ALA A 221 -51.58 35.19 -37.36
CA ALA A 221 -50.20 35.50 -36.94
C ALA A 221 -49.60 34.41 -36.04
N LYS A 222 -50.41 33.85 -35.14
CA LYS A 222 -49.98 32.78 -34.24
C LYS A 222 -49.77 31.44 -34.97
N GLN A 223 -50.49 31.22 -36.07
CA GLN A 223 -50.25 30.06 -36.94
C GLN A 223 -48.90 30.14 -37.68
N ALA A 224 -48.48 31.33 -38.10
CA ALA A 224 -47.18 31.53 -38.73
C ALA A 224 -46.01 31.28 -37.75
N ASP A 225 -46.16 31.72 -36.50
CA ASP A 225 -45.19 31.43 -35.44
C ASP A 225 -45.12 29.93 -35.13
N LEU A 226 -46.27 29.25 -35.07
CA LEU A 226 -46.36 27.79 -34.92
C LEU A 226 -45.60 27.02 -36.01
N ILE A 227 -45.73 27.44 -37.27
CA ILE A 227 -45.00 26.84 -38.40
C ILE A 227 -43.49 27.06 -38.23
N ARG A 228 -43.06 28.25 -37.82
CA ARG A 228 -41.65 28.59 -37.61
C ARG A 228 -41.04 27.81 -36.45
N PHE A 229 -41.79 27.58 -35.38
CA PHE A 229 -41.38 26.72 -34.26
C PHE A 229 -41.30 25.24 -34.65
N ALA A 230 -42.28 24.74 -35.42
CA ALA A 230 -42.25 23.38 -35.94
C ALA A 230 -41.02 23.14 -36.84
N ASP A 231 -40.63 24.13 -37.64
CA ASP A 231 -39.40 24.08 -38.45
C ASP A 231 -38.13 24.05 -37.60
N GLY A 232 -38.08 24.82 -36.51
CA GLY A 232 -37.00 24.75 -35.53
C GLY A 232 -36.87 23.36 -34.89
N ALA A 233 -37.97 22.80 -34.41
CA ALA A 233 -38.01 21.46 -33.83
C ALA A 233 -37.61 20.36 -34.83
N LEU A 234 -38.02 20.50 -36.10
CA LEU A 234 -37.63 19.58 -37.18
C LEU A 234 -36.12 19.61 -37.43
N LYS A 235 -35.53 20.81 -37.45
CA LYS A 235 -34.10 21.01 -37.65
C LYS A 235 -33.29 20.44 -36.49
N GLU A 236 -33.71 20.68 -35.26
CA GLU A 236 -33.04 20.10 -34.08
C GLU A 236 -33.18 18.59 -34.02
N HIS A 237 -34.31 18.02 -34.47
CA HIS A 237 -34.46 16.59 -34.63
C HIS A 237 -33.43 16.00 -35.63
N GLN A 238 -33.21 16.68 -36.76
CA GLN A 238 -32.21 16.26 -37.75
C GLN A 238 -30.78 16.37 -37.20
N ASN A 239 -30.46 17.44 -36.47
CA ASN A 239 -29.18 17.61 -35.79
C ASN A 239 -28.94 16.49 -34.77
N TYR A 240 -29.93 16.17 -33.95
CA TYR A 240 -29.87 15.08 -32.98
C TYR A 240 -29.57 13.73 -33.66
N ARG A 241 -30.28 13.39 -34.75
CA ARG A 241 -29.98 12.17 -35.53
C ARG A 241 -28.56 12.13 -36.05
N GLN A 242 -28.06 13.24 -36.60
CA GLN A 242 -26.71 13.30 -37.15
C GLN A 242 -25.66 13.15 -36.04
N LEU A 243 -25.87 13.80 -34.89
CA LEU A 243 -24.95 13.70 -33.76
C LEU A 243 -24.92 12.28 -33.19
N VAL A 244 -26.08 11.66 -32.96
CA VAL A 244 -26.19 10.28 -32.47
C VAL A 244 -25.48 9.31 -33.41
N ARG A 245 -25.71 9.42 -34.73
CA ARG A 245 -24.98 8.61 -35.73
C ARG A 245 -23.47 8.82 -35.67
N SER A 246 -23.02 10.07 -35.61
CA SER A 246 -21.58 10.39 -35.57
C SER A 246 -20.87 9.91 -34.29
N LYS A 247 -21.54 9.98 -33.14
CA LYS A 247 -20.98 9.63 -31.82
C LYS A 247 -21.05 8.12 -31.55
N LEU A 248 -22.05 7.43 -32.11
CA LEU A 248 -22.25 5.99 -31.93
C LEU A 248 -21.64 5.14 -33.05
N GLY A 249 -21.11 5.76 -34.12
CA GLY A 249 -20.44 5.06 -35.21
C GLY A 249 -21.38 4.25 -36.12
N VAL A 250 -22.65 4.66 -36.23
CA VAL A 250 -23.68 4.03 -37.07
C VAL A 250 -24.11 4.94 -38.21
#